data_AF-A0A0P0W6J0-F1
#
_entry.id   AF-A0A0P0W6J0-F1
#
_cell.length_a   1.000
_cell.length_b   1.000
_cell.length_c   1.000
_cell.angle_alpha   90.00
_cell.angle_beta   90.00
_cell.angle_gamma   90.00
#
_symmetry.space_group_name_H-M   'P 1'
#
loop_
_entity.id
_entity.type
_entity.pdbx_description
1 polymer ?
#
loop_
_entity_poly.entity_id
_entity_poly.type
_entity_poly.pdbx_seq_one_letter_code
_entity_poly.pdbx_strand_id
1 'polypeptide(L)'
;MDAGFRNASGFDAAGVDMAAVGVLDNSFYHANLQNMVLLRSDWELRNGTDPSLGDSLFAFRENATVWEMEFAAAMAKLSVLPAEGTRFEMRKSCRATN
;
A
#
# COMPACT_ATOMS: atom_id res chain seq x y z
N MET A 1 4.71 8.38 -15.27
CA MET A 1 5.53 8.63 -14.07
C MET A 1 6.57 9.66 -14.45
N ASP A 2 6.67 10.75 -13.69
CA ASP A 2 7.64 11.80 -13.96
C ASP A 2 9.07 11.24 -13.78
N ALA A 3 9.91 11.40 -14.80
CA ALA A 3 11.30 10.97 -14.74
C ALA A 3 12.08 11.74 -13.67
N GLY A 4 11.70 13.00 -13.40
CA GLY A 4 12.27 13.81 -12.33
C GLY A 4 12.09 13.15 -10.97
N PHE A 5 10.87 12.69 -10.65
CA PHE A 5 10.60 11.98 -9.41
C PHE A 5 11.40 10.67 -9.27
N ARG A 6 11.47 9.82 -10.31
CA ARG A 6 12.29 8.59 -10.26
C ARG A 6 13.75 8.86 -9.91
N ASN A 7 14.30 9.93 -10.49
CA ASN A 7 15.68 10.31 -10.23
C ASN A 7 15.85 10.83 -8.79
N ALA A 8 14.91 11.64 -8.31
CA ALA A 8 14.93 12.16 -6.94
C ALA A 8 14.75 11.07 -5.87
N SER A 9 13.96 10.03 -6.16
CA SER A 9 13.79 8.91 -5.24
C SER A 9 15.01 7.98 -5.19
N GLY A 10 15.96 8.11 -6.12
CA GLY A 10 17.07 7.17 -6.26
C GLY A 10 16.62 5.79 -6.72
N PHE A 11 15.60 5.73 -7.58
CA PHE A 11 15.06 4.48 -8.11
C PHE A 11 16.14 3.71 -8.86
N ASP A 12 16.45 2.50 -8.39
CA ASP A 12 17.36 1.56 -9.05
C ASP A 12 16.69 0.20 -9.19
N ALA A 13 16.51 -0.26 -10.43
CA ALA A 13 15.90 -1.55 -10.73
C ALA A 13 16.90 -2.72 -10.65
N ALA A 14 18.19 -2.46 -10.48
CA ALA A 14 19.21 -3.50 -10.48
C ALA A 14 19.25 -4.28 -9.15
N GLY A 15 19.19 -5.62 -9.22
CA GLY A 15 19.40 -6.50 -8.05
C GLY A 15 18.17 -6.74 -7.18
N VAL A 16 16.99 -6.27 -7.60
CA VAL A 16 15.74 -6.52 -6.89
C VAL A 16 14.91 -7.59 -7.58
N ASP A 17 14.38 -8.52 -6.78
CA ASP A 17 13.44 -9.53 -7.24
C ASP A 17 12.08 -8.90 -7.58
N MET A 18 11.87 -8.63 -8.87
CA MET A 18 10.57 -8.18 -9.41
C MET A 18 9.66 -9.35 -9.81
N ALA A 19 9.92 -10.59 -9.34
CA ALA A 19 9.15 -11.76 -9.73
C ALA A 19 7.71 -11.76 -9.21
N ALA A 20 7.43 -11.06 -8.11
CA ALA A 20 6.08 -10.94 -7.57
C ALA A 20 5.21 -10.08 -8.51
N VAL A 21 4.60 -10.72 -9.50
CA VAL A 21 3.63 -10.12 -10.41
C VAL A 21 2.30 -10.83 -10.24
N GLY A 22 1.28 -10.09 -9.81
CA GLY A 22 -0.05 -10.65 -9.57
C GLY A 22 -0.17 -11.44 -8.27
N VAL A 23 0.76 -11.25 -7.34
CA VAL A 23 0.73 -11.82 -5.98
C VAL A 23 0.51 -10.68 -4.99
N LEU A 24 -0.33 -10.91 -3.98
CA LEU A 24 -0.50 -10.00 -2.84
C LEU A 24 0.39 -10.51 -1.71
N ASP A 25 1.58 -9.93 -1.58
CA ASP A 25 2.58 -10.26 -0.58
C ASP A 25 3.29 -8.98 -0.06
N ASN A 26 4.31 -9.15 0.78
CA ASN A 26 5.07 -8.05 1.34
C ASN A 26 6.18 -7.52 0.40
N SER A 27 6.25 -7.97 -0.86
CA SER A 27 7.27 -7.51 -1.85
C SER A 27 7.26 -5.99 -2.04
N PHE A 28 6.09 -5.35 -1.88
CA PHE A 28 5.96 -3.89 -1.85
C PHE A 28 6.94 -3.23 -0.86
N TYR A 29 7.09 -3.78 0.34
CA TYR A 29 7.98 -3.22 1.38
C TYR A 29 9.45 -3.49 1.07
N HIS A 30 9.77 -4.63 0.43
CA HIS A 30 11.12 -4.88 -0.11
C HIS A 30 11.50 -3.84 -1.16
N ALA A 31 10.62 -3.61 -2.14
CA ALA A 31 10.82 -2.64 -3.21
C ALA A 31 10.94 -1.21 -2.67
N ASN A 32 10.08 -0.84 -1.72
CA ASN A 32 10.09 0.49 -1.10
C ASN A 32 11.44 0.78 -0.41
N LEU A 33 11.97 -0.19 0.34
CA LEU A 33 13.25 -0.06 1.03
C LEU A 33 14.48 -0.09 0.08
N GLN A 34 14.28 -0.44 -1.18
CA GLN A 34 15.28 -0.36 -2.26
C GLN A 34 15.03 0.84 -3.20
N ASN A 35 14.23 1.81 -2.77
CA ASN A 35 13.86 3.00 -3.54
C ASN A 35 13.09 2.72 -4.84
N MET A 36 12.52 1.53 -4.97
CA MET A 36 11.76 1.12 -6.15
C MET A 36 10.26 1.44 -6.04
N VAL A 37 9.94 2.68 -5.74
CA VAL A 37 8.56 3.15 -5.57
C VAL A 37 8.02 3.80 -6.84
N LEU A 38 6.80 3.44 -7.23
CA LEU A 38 6.14 3.97 -8.43
C LEU A 38 5.40 5.28 -8.15
N LEU A 39 4.79 5.40 -6.98
CA LEU A 39 3.99 6.56 -6.61
C LEU A 39 4.74 7.41 -5.59
N ARG A 40 4.49 8.72 -5.64
CA ARG A 40 5.05 9.65 -4.67
C ARG A 40 4.59 9.34 -3.24
N SER A 41 3.33 8.95 -3.08
CA SER A 41 2.77 8.53 -1.80
C SER A 41 3.56 7.38 -1.17
N ASP A 42 4.03 6.43 -1.98
CA ASP A 42 4.77 5.27 -1.48
C ASP A 42 6.16 5.69 -0.98
N TRP A 43 6.81 6.63 -1.67
CA TRP A 43 8.09 7.19 -1.24
C TRP A 43 7.99 7.99 0.05
N GLU A 44 6.87 8.69 0.24
CA GLU A 44 6.59 9.46 1.45
C GLU A 44 6.34 8.56 2.67
N LEU A 45 5.99 7.28 2.50
CA LEU A 45 5.94 6.33 3.63
C LEU A 45 7.32 6.14 4.28
N ARG A 46 8.40 6.20 3.49
CA ARG A 46 9.77 6.06 3.99
C ARG A 46 10.36 7.39 4.46
N ASN A 47 10.08 8.47 3.72
CA ASN A 47 10.70 9.78 3.94
C ASN A 47 9.77 10.79 4.62
N GLY A 48 8.67 10.32 5.18
CA GLY A 48 7.73 11.12 5.96
C GLY A 48 8.38 11.65 7.24
N THR A 49 7.74 12.65 7.84
CA THR A 49 8.20 13.24 9.10
C THR A 49 7.93 12.36 10.31
N ASP A 50 7.11 11.32 10.17
CA ASP A 50 6.79 10.38 11.24
C ASP A 50 7.74 9.17 11.19
N PRO A 51 8.65 9.00 12.18
CA PRO A 51 9.59 7.89 12.21
C PRO A 51 8.93 6.52 12.28
N SER A 52 7.72 6.42 12.87
CA SER A 52 7.02 5.14 13.07
C SER A 52 6.62 4.46 11.75
N LEU A 53 6.50 5.24 10.66
CA LEU A 53 6.25 4.71 9.33
C LEU A 53 7.44 3.92 8.80
N GLY A 54 8.65 4.44 9.01
CA GLY A 54 9.89 3.75 8.64
C GLY A 54 10.04 2.43 9.38
N ASP A 55 9.79 2.42 10.69
CA ASP A 55 9.86 1.20 11.50
C ASP A 55 8.86 0.14 11.02
N SER A 56 7.65 0.56 10.65
CA SER A 56 6.62 -0.33 10.10
C SER A 56 7.04 -0.94 8.75
N LEU A 57 7.66 -0.14 7.86
CA LEU A 57 8.19 -0.62 6.58
C LEU A 57 9.22 -1.75 6.79
N PHE A 58 10.14 -1.59 7.73
CA PHE A 58 11.11 -2.63 8.07
C PHE A 58 10.42 -3.86 8.66
N ALA A 59 9.50 -3.69 9.62
CA ALA A 59 8.79 -4.81 10.23
C ALA A 59 8.02 -5.64 9.19
N PHE A 60 7.33 -4.97 8.26
CA PHE A 60 6.57 -5.63 7.19
C PHE A 60 7.44 -6.29 6.14
N ARG A 61 8.62 -5.73 5.85
CA ARG A 61 9.62 -6.39 5.00
C ARG A 61 10.17 -7.66 5.66
N GLU A 62 10.58 -7.58 6.91
CA GLU A 62 11.26 -8.69 7.60
C GLU A 62 10.31 -9.85 7.94
N ASN A 63 9.02 -9.57 8.14
CA ASN A 63 8.03 -10.59 8.51
C ASN A 63 6.71 -10.40 7.77
N ALA A 64 6.52 -11.21 6.71
CA ALA A 64 5.31 -11.22 5.91
C ALA A 64 4.06 -11.49 6.75
N THR A 65 4.12 -12.40 7.74
CA THR A 65 2.98 -12.72 8.61
C THR A 65 2.52 -11.51 9.43
N VAL A 66 3.46 -10.68 9.92
CA VAL A 66 3.11 -9.45 10.64
C VAL A 66 2.36 -8.49 9.73
N TRP A 67 2.86 -8.31 8.51
CA TRP A 67 2.18 -7.49 7.52
C TRP A 67 0.79 -8.03 7.16
N GLU A 68 0.65 -9.34 6.91
CA GLU A 68 -0.63 -9.96 6.57
C GLU A 68 -1.69 -9.76 7.67
N MET A 69 -1.29 -9.89 8.93
CA MET A 69 -2.19 -9.67 10.08
C MET A 69 -2.63 -8.21 10.17
N GLU A 70 -1.70 -7.26 10.07
CA GLU A 70 -2.03 -5.83 10.12
C GLU A 70 -2.86 -5.40 8.92
N PHE A 71 -2.56 -5.93 7.72
CA PHE A 71 -3.36 -5.70 6.53
C PHE A 71 -4.80 -6.21 6.70
N ALA A 72 -4.97 -7.43 7.21
CA ALA A 72 -6.29 -7.99 7.50
C ALA A 72 -7.06 -7.14 8.51
N ALA A 73 -6.41 -6.70 9.59
CA ALA A 73 -7.01 -5.82 10.60
C ALA A 73 -7.42 -4.46 10.01
N ALA A 74 -6.56 -3.87 9.17
CA ALA A 74 -6.85 -2.60 8.50
C ALA A 74 -8.05 -2.72 7.55
N MET A 75 -8.12 -3.80 6.76
CA MET A 75 -9.25 -4.06 5.86
C MET A 75 -10.56 -4.29 6.62
N ALA A 76 -10.52 -5.01 7.75
CA ALA A 76 -11.68 -5.16 8.62
C ALA A 76 -12.14 -3.81 9.18
N LYS A 77 -11.21 -2.97 9.64
CA LYS A 77 -11.50 -1.61 10.12
C LYS A 77 -12.07 -0.72 9.02
N LEU A 78 -11.57 -0.83 7.80
CA LEU A 78 -12.08 -0.10 6.64
C LEU A 78 -13.51 -0.54 6.27
N SER A 79 -13.81 -1.84 6.41
CA SER A 79 -15.11 -2.42 6.03
C SER A 79 -16.30 -1.92 6.83
N VAL A 80 -16.07 -1.37 8.02
CA VAL A 80 -17.12 -0.90 8.92
C VAL A 80 -17.35 0.62 8.83
N LEU A 81 -16.75 1.30 7.85
CA LEU A 81 -17.06 2.70 7.60
C LEU A 81 -18.57 2.83 7.25
N PRO A 82 -19.31 3.70 7.96
CA PRO A 82 -20.74 3.80 7.75
C PRO A 82 -21.03 4.39 6.37
N ALA A 83 -22.10 3.89 5.74
CA ALA A 83 -22.62 4.53 4.56
C ALA A 83 -23.16 5.93 4.92
N GLU A 84 -22.82 6.94 4.12
CA GLU A 84 -23.30 8.29 4.31
C GLU A 84 -24.68 8.49 3.63
N GLY A 85 -25.55 9.29 4.26
CA GLY A 85 -26.88 9.62 3.75
C GLY A 85 -28.04 9.10 4.61
N THR A 86 -29.28 9.27 4.14
CA THR A 86 -30.50 8.92 4.89
C THR A 86 -31.42 7.93 4.18
N ARG A 87 -31.12 7.57 2.92
CA ARG A 87 -31.92 6.66 2.11
C ARG A 87 -31.07 5.47 1.68
N PHE A 88 -31.10 4.43 2.48
CA PHE A 88 -30.42 3.18 2.20
C PHE A 88 -31.39 2.17 1.61
N GLU A 89 -30.90 1.38 0.67
CA GLU A 89 -31.65 0.29 0.06
C GLU A 89 -30.71 -0.86 -0.28
N MET A 90 -31.26 -2.07 -0.31
CA MET A 90 -30.58 -3.21 -0.91
C MET A 90 -30.81 -3.14 -2.42
N ARG A 91 -29.77 -2.79 -3.18
CA ARG A 91 -29.87 -2.62 -4.64
C ARG A 91 -30.13 -3.96 -5.33
N LYS A 92 -31.11 -3.98 -6.24
CA LYS A 92 -31.35 -5.12 -7.16
C LYS A 92 -30.23 -5.26 -8.19
N SER A 93 -29.61 -4.15 -8.55
CA SER A 93 -28.43 -4.07 -9.41
C SER A 93 -27.48 -3.02 -8.85
N CYS A 94 -26.22 -3.37 -8.58
CA CYS A 94 -25.26 -2.41 -8.03
C CYS A 94 -24.95 -1.23 -8.96
N ARG A 95 -25.34 -1.32 -10.24
CA ARG A 95 -25.10 -0.29 -11.27
C ARG A 95 -26.10 0.88 -11.24
N ALA A 96 -27.23 0.74 -10.56
CA ALA A 96 -28.27 1.78 -10.48
C ALA A 96 -28.94 1.79 -9.10
N THR A 97 -29.52 2.92 -8.72
CA THR A 97 -30.52 2.94 -7.64
C THR A 97 -31.78 2.23 -8.12
N ASN A 98 -32.52 1.61 -7.20
CA ASN A 98 -33.78 0.96 -7.55
C ASN A 98 -34.86 1.94 -7.99
#